data_AF-A0A0S7ZHG3-F1
#
_entry.id   AF-A0A0S7ZHG3-F1
#
_cell.length_a   1.000
_cell.length_b   1.000
_cell.length_c   1.000
_cell.angle_alpha   90.00
_cell.angle_beta   90.00
_cell.angle_gamma   90.00
#
_symmetry.space_group_name_H-M   'P 1'
#
loop_
_entity.id
_entity.type
_entity.pdbx_description
1 polymer ?
#
loop_
_entity_poly.entity_id
_entity_poly.type
_entity_poly.pdbx_seq_one_letter_code
_entity_poly.pdbx_strand_id
1 'polypeptide(L)'
;MGSATGGEKRLKRPDGLRIFVGLVIIMVATAVVAGLYLSGSPSKERERRSDRERVSDLQYLATTIDAHYSRVGVLPENLTDLELGGTEQFTDAVSDPVTGDRYDYRTTGQLSYELCGRFDHPSEKDEEGRYYPPEPRPVSPLGTDVKIRDWTHPAGDFCFGLEVQRYGIPDVCSVVDPCPFGQTCAVLPGSPGAVCVPEGKECLAAGCPEDCRIAESYPVQVSCGQENDTGGDSCHLRRHVRTGEIGCFGCSEGVCRRPDADWEVYELPEDNLGIPYACYPTPDGCALAQ
;
A
#
# COMPACT_ATOMS: atom_id res chain seq x y z
N MET A 1 -65.24 -58.54 -50.76
CA MET A 1 -65.32 -58.12 -49.35
C MET A 1 -64.68 -56.74 -49.21
N GLY A 2 -65.30 -55.87 -48.41
CA GLY A 2 -65.25 -54.41 -48.54
C GLY A 2 -63.93 -53.71 -48.19
N SER A 3 -63.66 -52.64 -48.94
CA SER A 3 -62.75 -51.55 -48.57
C SER A 3 -63.40 -50.67 -47.51
N ALA A 4 -62.69 -50.47 -46.39
CA ALA A 4 -63.01 -49.43 -45.41
C ALA A 4 -62.13 -48.20 -45.67
N THR A 5 -62.74 -47.11 -46.11
CA THR A 5 -62.10 -45.79 -46.20
C THR A 5 -62.28 -45.07 -44.85
N GLY A 6 -61.19 -44.88 -44.11
CA GLY A 6 -61.15 -44.09 -42.87
C GLY A 6 -61.15 -42.60 -43.19
N GLY A 7 -62.21 -41.88 -42.79
CA GLY A 7 -62.30 -40.43 -42.90
C GLY A 7 -61.79 -39.75 -41.64
N GLU A 8 -60.69 -39.00 -41.75
CA GLU A 8 -60.20 -38.11 -40.70
C GLU A 8 -61.13 -36.91 -40.56
N LYS A 9 -61.84 -36.82 -39.43
CA LYS A 9 -62.69 -35.66 -39.09
C LYS A 9 -61.80 -34.52 -38.60
N ARG A 10 -61.57 -33.50 -39.44
CA ARG A 10 -61.00 -32.21 -39.05
C ARG A 10 -61.91 -31.53 -38.02
N LEU A 11 -61.53 -31.53 -36.74
CA LEU A 11 -62.22 -30.79 -35.69
C LEU A 11 -62.11 -29.27 -35.96
N LYS A 12 -63.23 -28.61 -36.22
CA LYS A 12 -63.34 -27.15 -36.36
C LYS A 12 -63.26 -26.54 -34.95
N ARG A 13 -62.12 -25.95 -34.58
CA ARG A 13 -61.96 -25.27 -33.29
C ARG A 13 -62.95 -24.10 -33.19
N PRO A 14 -63.76 -24.00 -32.12
CA PRO A 14 -64.71 -22.91 -31.95
C PRO A 14 -63.96 -21.57 -31.86
N ASP A 15 -64.49 -20.53 -32.50
CA ASP A 15 -63.81 -19.23 -32.61
C ASP A 15 -63.50 -18.59 -31.25
N GLY A 16 -64.32 -18.86 -30.23
CA GLY A 16 -64.07 -18.44 -28.84
C GLY A 16 -62.81 -19.06 -28.22
N LEU A 17 -62.43 -20.28 -28.60
CA LEU A 17 -61.20 -20.91 -28.12
C LEU A 17 -59.96 -20.23 -28.73
N ARG A 18 -60.06 -19.74 -29.97
CA ARG A 18 -58.96 -19.01 -30.62
C ARG A 18 -58.73 -17.65 -29.97
N ILE A 19 -59.82 -16.95 -29.62
CA ILE A 19 -59.76 -15.67 -28.91
C ILE A 19 -59.15 -15.87 -27.51
N PHE A 20 -59.61 -16.87 -26.76
CA PHE A 20 -59.07 -17.18 -25.44
C PHE A 20 -57.58 -17.53 -25.48
N VAL A 21 -57.16 -18.40 -26.41
CA VAL A 21 -55.74 -18.75 -26.58
C VAL A 21 -54.90 -17.52 -26.96
N GLY A 22 -55.42 -16.65 -27.84
CA GLY A 22 -54.76 -15.39 -28.19
C GLY A 22 -54.55 -14.48 -26.98
N LEU A 23 -55.56 -14.32 -26.12
CA LEU A 23 -55.46 -13.52 -24.89
C LEU A 23 -54.45 -14.09 -23.91
N VAL A 24 -54.43 -15.42 -23.71
CA VAL A 24 -53.45 -16.07 -22.83
C VAL A 24 -52.03 -15.88 -23.35
N ILE A 25 -51.80 -16.01 -24.66
CA ILE A 25 -50.48 -15.80 -25.27
C ILE A 25 -50.02 -14.35 -25.05
N ILE A 26 -50.90 -13.37 -25.27
CA ILE A 26 -50.57 -11.96 -25.05
C ILE A 26 -50.24 -11.71 -23.59
N MET A 27 -51.04 -12.23 -22.66
CA MET A 27 -50.80 -12.08 -21.23
C MET A 27 -49.45 -12.67 -20.81
N VAL A 28 -49.14 -13.90 -21.24
CA VAL A 28 -47.84 -14.54 -20.97
C VAL A 28 -46.70 -13.76 -21.61
N ALA A 29 -46.84 -13.30 -22.85
CA ALA A 29 -45.81 -12.50 -23.53
C ALA A 29 -45.55 -11.18 -22.79
N THR A 30 -46.59 -10.48 -22.33
CA THR A 30 -46.43 -9.26 -21.53
C THR A 30 -45.77 -9.52 -20.18
N ALA A 31 -46.12 -10.63 -19.51
CA ALA A 31 -45.48 -11.02 -18.26
C ALA A 31 -43.99 -11.34 -18.44
N VAL A 32 -43.62 -12.02 -19.54
CA VAL A 32 -42.21 -12.32 -19.87
C VAL A 32 -41.44 -11.04 -20.20
N VAL A 33 -41.97 -10.16 -21.03
CA VAL A 33 -41.31 -8.89 -21.38
C VAL A 33 -41.15 -8.00 -20.16
N ALA A 34 -42.18 -7.90 -19.31
CA ALA A 34 -42.10 -7.18 -18.05
C ALA A 34 -41.04 -7.80 -17.12
N GLY A 35 -41.04 -9.13 -16.96
CA GLY A 35 -40.06 -9.84 -16.16
C GLY A 35 -38.61 -9.60 -16.62
N LEU A 36 -38.37 -9.63 -17.94
CA LEU A 36 -37.05 -9.34 -18.51
C LEU A 36 -36.66 -7.86 -18.35
N TYR A 37 -37.62 -6.94 -18.45
CA TYR A 37 -37.35 -5.52 -18.23
C TYR A 37 -36.99 -5.22 -16.77
N LEU A 38 -37.67 -5.87 -15.81
CA LEU A 38 -37.36 -5.75 -14.39
C LEU A 38 -36.05 -6.47 -14.01
N SER A 39 -35.71 -7.58 -14.67
CA SER A 39 -34.53 -8.39 -14.36
C SER A 39 -33.21 -7.80 -14.89
N GLY A 40 -33.25 -6.76 -15.72
CA GLY A 40 -32.07 -6.18 -16.37
C GLY A 40 -31.58 -6.96 -17.59
N SER A 41 -30.76 -6.31 -18.43
CA SER A 41 -30.19 -6.94 -19.64
C SER A 41 -29.06 -7.90 -19.26
N PRO A 42 -29.04 -9.15 -19.75
CA PRO A 42 -27.92 -10.08 -19.56
C PRO A 42 -26.57 -9.54 -20.01
N SER A 43 -26.54 -8.59 -20.97
CA SER A 43 -25.31 -7.94 -21.41
C SER A 43 -24.72 -7.03 -20.35
N LYS A 44 -25.56 -6.23 -19.67
CA LYS A 44 -25.14 -5.29 -18.63
C LYS A 44 -24.61 -6.02 -17.41
N GLU A 45 -25.19 -7.16 -17.06
CA GLU A 45 -24.68 -7.95 -15.93
C GLU A 45 -23.32 -8.59 -16.24
N ARG A 46 -23.04 -8.91 -17.51
CA ARG A 46 -21.70 -9.39 -17.92
C ARG A 46 -20.67 -8.27 -17.81
N GLU A 47 -20.98 -7.07 -18.28
CA GLU A 47 -20.10 -5.89 -18.17
C GLU A 47 -19.79 -5.58 -16.70
N ARG A 48 -20.81 -5.57 -15.82
CA ARG A 48 -20.62 -5.40 -14.37
C ARG A 48 -19.75 -6.47 -13.75
N ARG A 49 -19.89 -7.72 -14.20
CA ARG A 49 -19.03 -8.81 -13.74
C ARG A 49 -17.58 -8.57 -14.15
N SER A 50 -17.33 -8.14 -15.38
CA SER A 50 -15.99 -7.79 -15.84
C SER A 50 -15.39 -6.62 -15.05
N ASP A 51 -16.18 -5.60 -14.71
CA ASP A 51 -15.72 -4.51 -13.83
C ASP A 51 -15.34 -4.99 -12.43
N ARG A 52 -16.10 -5.94 -11.85
CA ARG A 52 -15.73 -6.57 -10.57
C ARG A 52 -14.43 -7.37 -10.65
N GLU A 53 -14.23 -8.09 -11.75
CA GLU A 53 -12.99 -8.83 -12.00
C GLU A 53 -11.81 -7.85 -12.12
N ARG A 54 -11.96 -6.74 -12.86
CA ARG A 54 -10.94 -5.67 -12.95
C ARG A 54 -10.58 -5.08 -11.59
N VAL A 55 -11.58 -4.75 -10.76
CA VAL A 55 -11.32 -4.24 -9.40
C VAL A 55 -10.57 -5.28 -8.57
N SER A 56 -10.94 -6.56 -8.67
CA SER A 56 -10.26 -7.65 -7.97
C SER A 56 -8.79 -7.79 -8.40
N ASP A 57 -8.51 -7.66 -9.70
CA ASP A 57 -7.15 -7.70 -10.24
C ASP A 57 -6.30 -6.53 -9.70
N LEU A 58 -6.85 -5.31 -9.74
CA LEU A 58 -6.15 -4.13 -9.22
C LEU A 58 -5.92 -4.21 -7.71
N GLN A 59 -6.88 -4.74 -6.94
CA GLN A 59 -6.71 -5.02 -5.51
C GLN A 59 -5.59 -6.02 -5.26
N TYR A 60 -5.55 -7.08 -6.06
CA TYR A 60 -4.49 -8.08 -5.98
C TYR A 60 -3.12 -7.47 -6.33
N LEU A 61 -3.03 -6.67 -7.39
CA LEU A 61 -1.80 -5.95 -7.75
C LEU A 61 -1.35 -5.02 -6.63
N ALA A 62 -2.26 -4.25 -6.03
CA ALA A 62 -1.94 -3.33 -4.95
C ALA A 62 -1.37 -4.05 -3.71
N THR A 63 -1.97 -5.18 -3.32
CA THR A 63 -1.43 -6.01 -2.21
C THR A 63 -0.10 -6.67 -2.57
N THR A 64 0.12 -7.01 -3.83
CA THR A 64 1.39 -7.55 -4.33
C THR A 64 2.50 -6.50 -4.30
N ILE A 65 2.18 -5.25 -4.69
CA ILE A 65 3.08 -4.09 -4.58
C ILE A 65 3.44 -3.81 -3.12
N ASP A 66 2.45 -3.86 -2.22
CA ASP A 66 2.68 -3.70 -0.78
C ASP A 66 3.65 -4.75 -0.24
N ALA A 67 3.47 -6.01 -0.64
CA ALA A 67 4.35 -7.11 -0.25
C ALA A 67 5.77 -6.96 -0.83
N HIS A 68 5.89 -6.51 -2.08
CA HIS A 68 7.19 -6.20 -2.70
C HIS A 68 7.92 -5.08 -1.94
N TYR A 69 7.23 -3.96 -1.70
CA TYR A 69 7.80 -2.84 -0.96
C TYR A 69 8.22 -3.24 0.45
N SER A 70 7.42 -4.06 1.14
CA SER A 70 7.74 -4.54 2.50
C SER A 70 9.00 -5.44 2.53
N ARG A 71 9.32 -6.11 1.43
CA ARG A 71 10.53 -6.95 1.29
C ARG A 71 11.77 -6.18 0.83
N VAL A 72 11.61 -5.30 -0.16
CA VAL A 72 12.73 -4.68 -0.88
C VAL A 72 12.98 -3.24 -0.40
N GLY A 73 11.99 -2.59 0.21
CA GLY A 73 12.05 -1.22 0.73
C GLY A 73 11.86 -0.13 -0.31
N VAL A 74 11.66 -0.49 -1.59
CA VAL A 74 11.40 0.42 -2.70
C VAL A 74 10.20 -0.06 -3.52
N LEU A 75 9.51 0.88 -4.18
CA LEU A 75 8.44 0.55 -5.12
C LEU A 75 9.03 -0.13 -6.36
N PRO A 76 8.32 -1.10 -6.97
CA PRO A 76 8.77 -1.72 -8.21
C PRO A 76 8.82 -0.68 -9.34
N GLU A 77 9.78 -0.77 -10.25
CA GLU A 77 9.82 0.11 -11.42
C GLU A 77 8.71 -0.27 -12.41
N ASN A 78 8.47 -1.57 -12.57
CA ASN A 78 7.42 -2.11 -13.44
C ASN A 78 6.65 -3.22 -12.74
N LEU A 79 5.40 -3.46 -13.16
CA LEU A 79 4.62 -4.60 -12.67
C LEU A 79 5.29 -5.96 -12.94
N THR A 80 6.17 -6.04 -13.95
CA THR A 80 6.96 -7.24 -14.24
C THR A 80 8.02 -7.56 -13.18
N ASP A 81 8.42 -6.57 -12.39
CA ASP A 81 9.48 -6.70 -11.37
C ASP A 81 8.94 -7.24 -10.05
N LEU A 82 7.62 -7.46 -9.97
CA LEU A 82 6.96 -8.13 -8.86
C LEU A 82 7.36 -9.61 -8.85
N GLU A 83 8.50 -9.90 -8.21
CA GLU A 83 8.99 -11.25 -7.94
C GLU A 83 8.10 -11.94 -6.89
N LEU A 84 6.96 -12.44 -7.33
CA LEU A 84 6.15 -13.40 -6.58
C LEU A 84 5.79 -14.57 -7.51
N GLY A 85 6.81 -15.39 -7.79
CA GLY A 85 6.63 -16.83 -7.99
C GLY A 85 5.90 -17.32 -9.24
N GLY A 86 5.73 -16.51 -10.30
CA GLY A 86 5.27 -17.00 -11.60
C GLY A 86 3.98 -17.85 -11.54
N THR A 87 3.09 -17.55 -10.58
CA THR A 87 1.82 -18.25 -10.43
C THR A 87 0.87 -17.77 -11.53
N GLU A 88 0.06 -18.67 -12.09
CA GLU A 88 -0.91 -18.36 -13.15
C GLU A 88 -1.85 -17.20 -12.74
N GLN A 89 -2.17 -17.10 -11.45
CA GLN A 89 -2.99 -16.03 -10.89
C GLN A 89 -2.36 -14.63 -11.02
N PHE A 90 -1.04 -14.50 -10.95
CA PHE A 90 -0.36 -13.22 -11.15
C PHE A 90 -0.33 -12.83 -12.62
N THR A 91 -0.07 -13.78 -13.52
CA THR A 91 -0.09 -13.50 -14.96
C THR A 91 -1.45 -13.05 -15.45
N ASP A 92 -2.52 -13.59 -14.87
CA ASP A 92 -3.90 -13.21 -15.21
C ASP A 92 -4.25 -11.82 -14.65
N ALA A 93 -3.86 -11.51 -13.41
CA ALA A 93 -4.19 -10.24 -12.76
C ALA A 93 -3.43 -9.01 -13.31
N VAL A 94 -2.36 -9.20 -14.09
CA VAL A 94 -1.61 -8.08 -14.71
C VAL A 94 -2.31 -7.54 -15.96
N SER A 95 -3.27 -8.28 -16.52
CA SER A 95 -3.95 -7.92 -17.76
C SER A 95 -5.46 -7.90 -17.60
N ASP A 96 -6.12 -6.98 -18.29
CA ASP A 96 -7.57 -6.85 -18.30
C ASP A 96 -8.22 -8.11 -18.92
N PRO A 97 -9.19 -8.75 -18.24
CA PRO A 97 -9.74 -10.04 -18.65
C PRO A 97 -10.60 -9.97 -19.92
N VAL A 98 -11.01 -8.77 -20.36
CA VAL A 98 -11.86 -8.55 -21.53
C VAL A 98 -11.02 -8.16 -22.75
N THR A 99 -10.09 -7.24 -22.57
CA THR A 99 -9.27 -6.66 -23.65
C THR A 99 -7.95 -7.39 -23.83
N GLY A 100 -7.41 -8.00 -22.77
CA GLY A 100 -6.07 -8.58 -22.74
C GLY A 100 -4.95 -7.53 -22.63
N ASP A 101 -5.29 -6.25 -22.52
CA ASP A 101 -4.33 -5.17 -22.34
C ASP A 101 -3.81 -5.16 -20.90
N ARG A 102 -2.54 -4.80 -20.69
CA ARG A 102 -1.98 -4.70 -19.33
C ARG A 102 -2.54 -3.48 -18.61
N TYR A 103 -2.74 -3.62 -17.30
CA TYR A 103 -3.06 -2.46 -16.46
C TYR A 103 -1.88 -1.49 -16.42
N ASP A 104 -2.19 -0.19 -16.41
CA ASP A 104 -1.16 0.85 -16.32
C ASP A 104 -0.75 1.06 -14.86
N TYR A 105 0.55 1.17 -14.66
CA TYR A 105 1.17 1.43 -13.37
C TYR A 105 2.19 2.55 -13.49
N ARG A 106 2.19 3.48 -12.54
CA ARG A 106 3.24 4.49 -12.42
C ARG A 106 3.51 4.87 -10.98
N THR A 107 4.77 5.08 -10.65
CA THR A 107 5.16 5.68 -9.38
C THR A 107 4.96 7.20 -9.44
N THR A 108 4.35 7.77 -8.40
CA THR A 108 4.10 9.22 -8.29
C THR A 108 4.90 9.87 -7.16
N GLY A 109 5.56 9.06 -6.33
CA GLY A 109 6.40 9.48 -5.21
C GLY A 109 7.14 8.30 -4.59
N GLN A 110 7.76 8.51 -3.43
CA GLN A 110 8.54 7.45 -2.74
C GLN A 110 7.66 6.34 -2.15
N LEU A 111 6.43 6.67 -1.77
CA LEU A 111 5.44 5.74 -1.17
C LEU A 111 4.12 5.73 -1.93
N SER A 112 4.01 6.50 -3.01
CA SER A 112 2.77 6.72 -3.76
C SER A 112 2.91 6.24 -5.20
N TYR A 113 1.84 5.64 -5.69
CA TYR A 113 1.75 5.10 -7.04
C TYR A 113 0.32 5.20 -7.54
N GLU A 114 0.14 4.98 -8.84
CA GLU A 114 -1.16 4.89 -9.47
C GLU A 114 -1.32 3.57 -10.21
N LEU A 115 -2.55 3.03 -10.14
CA LEU A 115 -3.01 1.89 -10.92
C LEU A 115 -4.23 2.30 -11.74
N CYS A 116 -4.19 2.09 -13.04
CA CYS A 116 -5.29 2.47 -13.93
C CYS A 116 -5.95 1.27 -14.61
N GLY A 117 -7.25 1.39 -14.84
CA GLY A 117 -8.05 0.45 -15.62
C GLY A 117 -9.18 1.15 -16.34
N ARG A 118 -9.85 0.42 -17.24
CA ARG A 118 -11.04 0.87 -17.95
C ARG A 118 -12.26 0.16 -17.41
N PHE A 119 -13.29 0.91 -17.00
CA PHE A 119 -14.52 0.35 -16.45
C PHE A 119 -15.71 0.63 -17.36
N ASP A 120 -16.59 -0.35 -17.55
CA ASP A 120 -17.79 -0.19 -18.40
C ASP A 120 -18.91 0.57 -17.69
N HIS A 121 -19.03 0.38 -16.36
CA HIS A 121 -20.04 1.04 -15.52
C HIS A 121 -19.39 1.75 -14.31
N PRO A 122 -20.03 2.79 -13.76
CA PRO A 122 -19.61 3.35 -12.48
C PRO A 122 -19.88 2.34 -11.34
N SER A 123 -19.11 2.42 -10.26
CA SER A 123 -19.32 1.58 -9.09
C SER A 123 -20.74 1.78 -8.53
N GLU A 124 -21.42 0.66 -8.24
CA GLU A 124 -22.77 0.68 -7.67
C GLU A 124 -22.73 0.69 -6.15
N LYS A 125 -23.70 1.37 -5.53
CA LYS A 125 -23.94 1.30 -4.10
C LYS A 125 -25.05 0.27 -3.81
N ASP A 126 -24.86 -0.54 -2.78
CA ASP A 126 -25.89 -1.42 -2.22
C ASP A 126 -27.00 -0.62 -1.52
N GLU A 127 -28.04 -1.30 -1.03
CA GLU A 127 -29.18 -0.65 -0.36
C GLU A 127 -28.79 0.09 0.93
N GLU A 128 -27.66 -0.28 1.54
CA GLU A 128 -27.07 0.43 2.68
C GLU A 128 -26.12 1.57 2.27
N GLY A 129 -26.00 1.86 0.97
CA GLY A 129 -25.16 2.93 0.43
C GLY A 129 -23.68 2.60 0.34
N ARG A 130 -23.28 1.34 0.52
CA ARG A 130 -21.89 0.84 0.43
C ARG A 130 -21.57 0.42 -0.98
N TYR A 131 -20.36 0.69 -1.46
CA TYR A 131 -19.95 0.29 -2.80
C TYR A 131 -19.82 -1.24 -2.95
N TYR A 132 -20.23 -1.77 -4.10
CA TYR A 132 -20.19 -3.20 -4.45
C TYR A 132 -19.06 -3.49 -5.47
N PRO A 133 -18.30 -4.59 -5.32
CA PRO A 133 -18.43 -5.62 -4.30
C PRO A 133 -17.94 -5.11 -2.93
N PRO A 134 -18.57 -5.55 -1.82
CA PRO A 134 -18.14 -5.14 -0.50
C PRO A 134 -16.71 -5.62 -0.29
N GLU A 135 -15.79 -4.69 -0.04
CA GLU A 135 -14.42 -5.07 0.29
C GLU A 135 -14.43 -6.01 1.49
N PRO A 136 -13.71 -7.14 1.43
CA PRO A 136 -13.46 -7.95 2.61
C PRO A 136 -12.71 -7.06 3.59
N ARG A 137 -13.40 -6.54 4.60
CA ARG A 137 -12.76 -5.77 5.66
C ARG A 137 -11.79 -6.72 6.35
N PRO A 138 -10.47 -6.51 6.27
CA PRO A 138 -9.56 -7.27 7.11
C PRO A 138 -9.89 -6.87 8.54
N VAL A 139 -10.57 -7.76 9.27
CA VAL A 139 -10.77 -7.59 10.70
C VAL A 139 -9.40 -7.89 11.31
N SER A 140 -8.58 -6.85 11.49
CA SER A 140 -7.35 -6.97 12.25
C SER A 140 -7.74 -7.24 13.71
N PRO A 141 -7.39 -8.40 14.30
CA PRO A 141 -7.68 -8.69 15.71
C PRO A 141 -6.95 -7.74 16.68
N LEU A 142 -5.98 -6.97 16.16
CA LEU A 142 -5.03 -6.16 16.90
C LEU A 142 -5.32 -4.64 16.85
N GLY A 143 -6.40 -4.20 16.20
CA GLY A 143 -6.82 -2.80 16.19
C GLY A 143 -5.86 -1.86 15.44
N THR A 144 -5.00 -2.39 14.57
CA THR A 144 -4.18 -1.59 13.66
C THR A 144 -5.08 -0.88 12.63
N ASP A 145 -4.82 0.41 12.41
CA ASP A 145 -5.51 1.23 11.41
C ASP A 145 -5.14 0.77 9.99
N VAL A 146 -5.72 -0.35 9.54
CA VAL A 146 -5.67 -0.72 8.13
C VAL A 146 -6.48 0.33 7.38
N LYS A 147 -5.80 1.26 6.70
CA LYS A 147 -6.47 2.20 5.81
C LYS A 147 -7.20 1.38 4.74
N ILE A 148 -8.52 1.42 4.74
CA ILE A 148 -9.31 0.78 3.69
C ILE A 148 -9.09 1.60 2.41
N ARG A 149 -8.61 0.96 1.34
CA ARG A 149 -8.44 1.61 0.04
C ARG A 149 -9.82 1.81 -0.57
N ASP A 150 -10.12 2.99 -1.09
CA ASP A 150 -11.39 3.21 -1.78
C ASP A 150 -11.27 2.80 -3.25
N TRP A 151 -11.95 1.72 -3.63
CA TRP A 151 -11.99 1.23 -5.02
C TRP A 151 -13.19 1.75 -5.83
N THR A 152 -13.78 2.88 -5.42
CA THR A 152 -14.83 3.56 -6.18
C THR A 152 -14.29 4.18 -7.47
N HIS A 153 -14.95 3.92 -8.60
CA HIS A 153 -14.58 4.45 -9.91
C HIS A 153 -15.80 4.92 -10.73
N PRO A 154 -15.62 5.90 -11.63
CA PRO A 154 -16.58 6.19 -12.69
C PRO A 154 -16.52 5.13 -13.81
N ALA A 155 -17.44 5.22 -14.78
CA ALA A 155 -17.26 4.54 -16.06
C ALA A 155 -16.18 5.24 -16.90
N GLY A 156 -15.45 4.46 -17.69
CA GLY A 156 -14.34 4.89 -18.52
C GLY A 156 -12.97 4.60 -17.92
N ASP A 157 -11.95 5.27 -18.45
CA ASP A 157 -10.57 5.15 -17.98
C ASP A 157 -10.41 5.89 -16.63
N PHE A 158 -9.94 5.17 -15.60
CA PHE A 158 -9.76 5.73 -14.26
C PHE A 158 -8.49 5.19 -13.59
N CYS A 159 -7.80 6.07 -12.87
CA CYS A 159 -6.57 5.75 -12.13
C CYS A 159 -6.80 5.95 -10.63
N PHE A 160 -6.48 4.92 -9.84
CA PHE A 160 -6.47 4.98 -8.40
C PHE A 160 -5.13 5.50 -7.90
N GLY A 161 -5.14 6.63 -7.20
CA GLY A 161 -3.98 7.12 -6.46
C GLY A 161 -3.85 6.37 -5.13
N LEU A 162 -2.80 5.57 -5.00
CA LEU A 162 -2.60 4.68 -3.86
C LEU A 162 -1.29 5.02 -3.14
N GLU A 163 -1.29 4.79 -1.84
CA GLU A 163 -0.10 4.73 -1.02
C GLU A 163 0.18 3.28 -0.63
N VAL A 164 1.46 2.95 -0.50
CA VAL A 164 1.87 1.62 -0.01
C VAL A 164 1.38 1.42 1.41
N GLN A 165 0.71 0.29 1.63
CA GLN A 165 0.33 -0.17 2.96
C GLN A 165 1.32 -1.21 3.43
N ARG A 166 1.93 -0.98 4.59
CA ARG A 166 2.83 -1.96 5.21
C ARG A 166 1.97 -3.00 5.95
N TYR A 167 1.50 -4.02 5.24
CA TYR A 167 0.85 -5.17 5.86
C TYR A 167 1.88 -5.91 6.71
N GLY A 168 1.70 -5.92 8.03
CA GLY A 168 2.49 -6.78 8.94
C GLY A 168 3.79 -6.19 9.48
N ILE A 169 3.99 -4.87 9.41
CA ILE A 169 4.89 -4.22 10.35
C ILE A 169 3.99 -3.34 11.20
N PRO A 170 3.44 -3.85 12.33
CA PRO A 170 2.93 -2.93 13.32
C PRO A 170 4.07 -1.97 13.65
N ASP A 171 3.76 -0.78 14.14
CA ASP A 171 4.79 0.12 14.68
C ASP A 171 5.67 -0.56 15.78
N VAL A 172 5.33 -1.81 16.15
CA VAL A 172 6.02 -2.75 17.03
C VAL A 172 6.06 -4.15 16.36
N CYS A 173 7.22 -4.78 16.11
CA CYS A 173 7.18 -6.21 15.78
C CYS A 173 6.71 -7.01 16.99
N SER A 174 5.78 -7.94 16.78
CA SER A 174 5.21 -8.76 17.85
C SER A 174 5.66 -10.20 17.73
N VAL A 175 5.55 -10.95 18.82
CA VAL A 175 5.84 -12.40 18.85
C VAL A 175 4.97 -13.18 17.86
N VAL A 176 3.85 -12.60 17.43
CA VAL A 176 2.87 -13.23 16.52
C VAL A 176 3.24 -13.02 15.04
N ASP A 177 3.92 -11.92 14.70
CA ASP A 177 4.39 -11.60 13.35
C ASP A 177 5.93 -11.42 13.36
N PRO A 178 6.69 -12.52 13.44
CA PRO A 178 8.14 -12.46 13.50
C PRO A 178 8.72 -12.04 12.15
N CYS A 179 9.84 -11.31 12.20
CA CYS A 179 10.62 -11.03 11.00
C CYS A 179 11.01 -12.35 10.29
N PRO A 180 11.19 -12.31 8.95
CA PRO A 180 11.70 -13.44 8.18
C PRO A 180 12.94 -14.09 8.81
N PHE A 181 13.12 -15.40 8.60
CA PHE A 181 14.28 -16.12 9.12
C PHE A 181 15.61 -15.42 8.77
N GLY A 182 16.44 -15.19 9.79
CA GLY A 182 17.71 -14.45 9.65
C GLY A 182 17.59 -12.93 9.77
N GLN A 183 16.42 -12.42 10.16
CA GLN A 183 16.20 -11.02 10.50
C GLN A 183 15.75 -10.89 11.96
N THR A 184 16.17 -9.81 12.60
CA THR A 184 15.70 -9.39 13.92
C THR A 184 14.81 -8.15 13.79
N CYS A 185 13.95 -7.95 14.77
CA CYS A 185 13.15 -6.74 14.85
C CYS A 185 13.90 -5.65 15.61
N ALA A 186 14.13 -4.50 14.97
CA ALA A 186 14.81 -3.37 15.56
C ALA A 186 14.02 -2.06 15.41
N VAL A 187 14.04 -1.20 16.44
CA VAL A 187 13.64 0.21 16.33
C VAL A 187 14.91 1.03 16.07
N LEU A 188 14.92 1.76 14.96
CA LEU A 188 16.08 2.57 14.53
C LEU A 188 15.88 4.05 14.89
N PRO A 189 16.96 4.82 15.05
CA PRO A 189 16.86 6.27 15.26
C PRO A 189 16.12 6.94 14.10
N GLY A 190 15.04 7.68 14.41
CA GLY A 190 14.26 8.39 13.39
C GLY A 190 13.27 7.55 12.60
N SER A 191 13.11 6.25 12.90
CA SER A 191 12.03 5.45 12.32
C SER A 191 10.71 5.66 13.09
N PRO A 192 9.56 5.77 12.40
CA PRO A 192 8.25 5.94 13.06
C PRO A 192 7.77 4.67 13.79
N GLY A 193 8.48 3.54 13.64
CA GLY A 193 8.16 2.26 14.26
C GLY A 193 9.31 1.26 14.11
N ALA A 194 9.08 0.02 14.56
CA ALA A 194 10.03 -1.08 14.41
C ALA A 194 10.16 -1.54 12.94
N VAL A 195 11.32 -2.09 12.59
CA VAL A 195 11.66 -2.58 11.24
C VAL A 195 12.39 -3.91 11.33
N CYS A 196 12.25 -4.76 10.31
CA CYS A 196 13.01 -6.00 10.21
C CYS A 196 14.38 -5.70 9.59
N VAL A 197 15.44 -6.08 10.29
CA VAL A 197 16.83 -5.89 9.86
C VAL A 197 17.56 -7.24 9.90
N PRO A 198 18.53 -7.51 9.01
CA PRO A 198 19.32 -8.73 9.08
C PRO A 198 19.99 -8.87 10.46
N GLU A 199 19.95 -10.07 11.01
CA GLU A 199 20.55 -10.37 12.32
C GLU A 199 22.03 -9.99 12.33
N GLY A 200 22.45 -9.19 13.32
CA GLY A 200 23.82 -8.65 13.43
C GLY A 200 24.11 -7.44 12.54
N LYS A 201 23.12 -6.87 11.86
CA LYS A 201 23.25 -5.65 11.01
C LYS A 201 22.44 -4.46 11.51
N GLU A 202 21.93 -4.52 12.73
CA GLU A 202 21.07 -3.51 13.36
C GLU A 202 21.79 -2.15 13.39
N CYS A 203 23.06 -2.14 13.79
CA CYS A 203 23.90 -0.93 13.85
C CYS A 203 24.23 -0.34 12.48
N LEU A 204 24.40 -1.21 11.47
CA LEU A 204 24.61 -0.79 10.10
C LEU A 204 23.34 -0.15 9.54
N ALA A 205 22.18 -0.74 9.84
CA ALA A 205 20.87 -0.22 9.45
C ALA A 205 20.55 1.12 10.13
N ALA A 206 21.02 1.33 11.37
CA ALA A 206 20.92 2.61 12.08
C ALA A 206 21.84 3.71 11.51
N GLY A 207 22.76 3.37 10.59
CA GLY A 207 23.70 4.32 10.01
C GLY A 207 24.84 4.76 10.93
N CYS A 208 25.08 4.06 12.05
CA CYS A 208 26.08 4.41 13.04
C CYS A 208 26.86 3.18 13.54
N PRO A 209 27.66 2.51 12.69
CA PRO A 209 28.27 1.23 13.03
C PRO A 209 29.29 1.30 14.19
N GLU A 210 30.03 2.40 14.33
CA GLU A 210 31.08 2.54 15.34
C GLU A 210 30.56 2.99 16.72
N ASP A 211 29.38 3.59 16.74
CA ASP A 211 28.80 4.25 17.93
C ASP A 211 27.43 3.66 18.29
N CYS A 212 27.19 2.39 17.99
CA CYS A 212 25.89 1.74 18.18
C CYS A 212 25.75 1.04 19.53
N ARG A 213 24.57 1.17 20.14
CA ARG A 213 24.12 0.45 21.32
C ARG A 213 22.80 -0.23 21.06
N ILE A 214 22.77 -1.52 21.37
CA ILE A 214 21.62 -2.38 21.24
C ILE A 214 21.08 -2.68 22.64
N ALA A 215 19.81 -2.37 22.90
CA ALA A 215 19.14 -2.76 24.13
C ALA A 215 18.63 -4.21 24.01
N GLU A 216 18.79 -5.00 25.06
CA GLU A 216 18.20 -6.33 25.19
C GLU A 216 16.70 -6.23 25.54
N SER A 217 15.92 -5.64 24.64
CA SER A 217 14.47 -5.56 24.69
C SER A 217 13.86 -6.21 23.46
N TYR A 218 12.57 -6.57 23.52
CA TYR A 218 11.81 -6.96 22.34
C TYR A 218 10.69 -5.92 22.10
N PRO A 219 10.68 -5.18 20.98
CA PRO A 219 11.68 -5.20 19.91
C PRO A 219 13.05 -4.65 20.35
N VAL A 220 14.10 -4.99 19.59
CA VAL A 220 15.47 -4.55 19.87
C VAL A 220 15.56 -3.04 19.67
N GLN A 221 16.03 -2.29 20.67
CA GLN A 221 16.20 -0.85 20.51
C GLN A 221 17.63 -0.53 20.12
N VAL A 222 17.81 0.16 18.99
CA VAL A 222 19.12 0.61 18.52
C VAL A 222 19.25 2.10 18.77
N SER A 223 20.30 2.46 19.48
CA SER A 223 20.65 3.85 19.75
C SER A 223 22.08 4.09 19.29
N CYS A 224 22.35 5.25 18.72
CA CYS A 224 23.72 5.68 18.50
C CYS A 224 24.15 6.45 19.76
N GLY A 225 25.20 6.02 20.45
CA GLY A 225 25.75 6.68 21.63
C GLY A 225 26.94 7.58 21.28
N GLN A 226 27.30 8.56 22.11
CA GLN A 226 27.07 8.59 23.56
C GLN A 226 26.92 9.98 24.18
N GLU A 227 26.02 10.01 25.17
CA GLU A 227 25.95 10.88 26.35
C GLU A 227 24.92 12.02 26.31
N ASN A 228 23.84 11.80 27.08
CA ASN A 228 22.85 12.80 27.48
C ASN A 228 22.25 13.67 26.37
N ASP A 229 21.41 13.06 25.55
CA ASP A 229 20.26 13.76 24.94
C ASP A 229 19.18 14.02 26.03
N THR A 230 19.60 14.50 27.21
CA THR A 230 18.70 15.15 28.14
C THR A 230 18.50 16.57 27.63
N GLY A 231 17.69 16.72 26.57
CA GLY A 231 17.17 17.99 26.01
C GLY A 231 17.73 19.27 26.63
N GLY A 232 19.03 19.50 26.42
CA GLY A 232 19.81 20.52 27.09
C GLY A 232 20.78 21.04 26.08
N ASP A 233 20.65 22.33 25.78
CA ASP A 233 21.45 23.01 24.76
C ASP A 233 22.94 22.85 25.10
N SER A 234 23.63 21.98 24.37
CA SER A 234 25.05 21.68 24.59
C SER A 234 25.80 21.79 23.26
N CYS A 235 26.75 22.73 23.24
CA CYS A 235 27.57 23.07 22.10
C CYS A 235 29.04 22.84 22.47
N HIS A 236 29.76 22.08 21.65
CA HIS A 236 31.14 21.66 21.89
C HIS A 236 32.08 22.05 20.74
N LEU A 237 33.29 22.46 21.09
CA LEU A 237 34.37 22.70 20.13
C LEU A 237 34.94 21.37 19.64
N ARG A 238 35.16 21.28 18.33
CA ARG A 238 35.85 20.15 17.70
C ARG A 238 36.91 20.63 16.74
N ARG A 239 37.93 19.80 16.54
CA ARG A 239 39.03 20.05 15.63
C ARG A 239 39.02 19.02 14.50
N HIS A 240 39.16 19.47 13.26
CA HIS A 240 39.28 18.58 12.13
C HIS A 240 40.68 17.95 12.13
N VAL A 241 40.76 16.63 12.11
CA VAL A 241 42.01 15.85 12.29
C VAL A 241 43.05 16.19 11.23
N ARG A 242 42.63 16.34 9.95
CA ARG A 242 43.55 16.64 8.83
C ARG A 242 43.90 18.11 8.64
N THR A 243 42.91 19.01 8.69
CA THR A 243 43.11 20.44 8.38
C THR A 243 43.46 21.26 9.63
N GLY A 244 43.18 20.74 10.83
CA GLY A 244 43.32 21.46 12.09
C GLY A 244 42.25 22.55 12.30
N GLU A 245 41.25 22.63 11.41
CA GLU A 245 40.15 23.60 11.50
C GLU A 245 39.34 23.40 12.78
N ILE A 246 38.89 24.49 13.39
CA ILE A 246 38.06 24.46 14.60
C ILE A 246 36.61 24.73 14.21
N GLY A 247 35.69 23.89 14.70
CA GLY A 247 34.26 23.96 14.45
C GLY A 247 33.46 23.83 15.73
N CYS A 248 32.22 24.32 15.68
CA CYS A 248 31.27 24.25 16.79
C CYS A 248 30.11 23.34 16.42
N PHE A 249 29.87 22.32 17.24
CA PHE A 249 28.93 21.23 16.98
C PHE A 249 28.09 20.92 18.22
N GLY A 250 26.85 20.49 18.02
CA GLY A 250 25.91 20.26 19.11
C GLY A 250 24.48 20.60 18.70
N CYS A 251 23.61 20.71 19.70
CA CYS A 251 22.20 21.07 19.52
C CYS A 251 21.85 22.28 20.38
N SER A 252 21.12 23.22 19.80
CA SER A 252 20.50 24.34 20.50
C SER A 252 19.10 24.56 19.93
N GLU A 253 18.09 24.67 20.79
CA GLU A 253 16.68 24.93 20.40
C GLU A 253 16.14 23.98 19.30
N GLY A 254 16.59 22.71 19.30
CA GLY A 254 16.17 21.68 18.33
C GLY A 254 16.89 21.74 16.98
N VAL A 255 17.79 22.70 16.77
CA VAL A 255 18.65 22.78 15.58
C VAL A 255 20.02 22.16 15.91
N CYS A 256 20.30 21.01 15.29
CA CYS A 256 21.50 20.23 15.54
C CYS A 256 22.49 20.29 14.38
N ARG A 257 23.75 20.60 14.69
CA ARG A 257 24.87 20.50 13.75
C ARG A 257 25.79 19.36 14.16
N ARG A 258 25.83 18.30 13.37
CA ARG A 258 26.63 17.10 13.64
C ARG A 258 27.98 17.14 12.91
N PRO A 259 29.08 16.74 13.57
CA PRO A 259 30.37 16.60 12.92
C PRO A 259 30.46 15.29 12.14
N ASP A 260 31.23 15.30 11.04
CA ASP A 260 31.64 14.09 10.34
C ASP A 260 32.76 13.35 11.12
N ALA A 261 33.10 12.13 10.71
CA ALA A 261 34.10 11.28 11.40
C ALA A 261 35.53 11.90 11.49
N ASP A 262 35.82 12.92 10.70
CA ASP A 262 37.12 13.60 10.67
C ASP A 262 37.30 14.67 11.76
N TRP A 263 36.40 14.76 12.75
CA TRP A 263 36.39 15.78 13.81
C TRP A 263 36.51 15.19 15.21
N GLU A 264 37.58 15.56 15.91
CA GLU A 264 37.86 15.15 17.29
C GLU A 264 37.52 16.25 18.31
N VAL A 265 37.38 15.89 19.58
CA VAL A 265 37.13 16.86 20.67
C VAL A 265 38.32 17.82 20.78
N TYR A 266 38.03 19.12 20.78
CA TYR A 266 39.06 20.13 20.98
C TYR A 266 39.09 20.59 22.43
N GLU A 267 40.11 20.15 23.17
CA GLU A 267 40.42 20.68 24.49
C GLU A 267 41.27 21.94 24.36
N LEU A 268 40.84 23.04 24.99
CA LEU A 268 41.60 24.29 25.01
C LEU A 268 42.92 24.05 25.76
N PRO A 269 44.09 24.32 25.12
CA PRO A 269 45.37 24.22 25.81
C PRO A 269 45.40 25.18 27.01
N GLU A 270 45.87 24.70 28.17
CA GLU A 270 45.99 25.52 29.40
C GLU A 270 46.90 26.74 29.20
N ASP A 271 47.88 26.64 28.29
CA ASP A 271 48.79 27.71 27.90
C ASP A 271 48.17 28.58 26.79
N ASN A 272 47.33 29.52 27.22
CA ASN A 272 46.45 30.39 26.45
C ASN A 272 47.17 31.40 25.51
N LEU A 273 47.96 30.91 24.53
CA LEU A 273 48.76 31.71 23.59
C LEU A 273 48.17 31.78 22.16
N GLY A 274 46.96 31.24 21.95
CA GLY A 274 46.24 31.25 20.67
C GLY A 274 44.99 32.15 20.67
N ILE A 275 44.39 32.37 19.50
CA ILE A 275 43.10 33.08 19.36
C ILE A 275 42.02 32.21 20.06
N PRO A 276 41.29 32.73 21.07
CA PRO A 276 40.36 31.92 21.85
C PRO A 276 39.11 31.60 21.03
N TYR A 277 38.93 30.35 20.65
CA TYR A 277 37.67 29.88 20.09
C TYR A 277 36.65 29.60 21.19
N ALA A 278 35.41 29.99 20.97
CA ALA A 278 34.28 29.69 21.84
C ALA A 278 33.11 29.10 21.04
N CYS A 279 32.42 28.14 21.62
CA CYS A 279 31.25 27.51 21.02
C CYS A 279 30.06 27.74 21.95
N TYR A 280 29.00 28.35 21.42
CA TYR A 280 27.85 28.78 22.22
C TYR A 280 26.52 28.51 21.49
N PRO A 281 25.44 28.26 22.25
CA PRO A 281 24.10 28.07 21.69
C PRO A 281 23.53 29.36 21.10
N THR A 282 22.83 29.24 19.98
CA THR A 282 22.06 30.31 19.32
C THR A 282 20.71 29.73 18.85
N PRO A 283 19.72 30.58 18.53
CA PRO A 283 18.43 30.11 17.99
C PRO A 283 18.56 29.33 16.67
N ASP A 284 19.63 29.57 15.91
CA ASP A 284 19.93 28.88 14.66
C ASP A 284 20.85 27.65 14.86
N GLY A 285 21.02 27.18 16.11
CA GLY A 285 21.90 26.07 16.48
C GLY A 285 23.20 26.52 17.16
N CYS A 286 24.25 25.73 17.06
CA CYS A 286 25.54 26.05 17.71
C CYS A 286 26.42 26.95 16.81
N ALA A 287 26.92 28.05 17.37
CA ALA A 287 27.76 29.03 16.66
C ALA A 287 29.19 29.10 17.22
N LEU A 288 30.16 29.23 16.31
CA LEU A 288 31.57 29.44 16.63
C LEU A 288 31.88 30.94 16.72
N ALA A 289 32.53 31.37 17.79
CA ALA A 289 33.20 32.67 17.89
C ALA A 289 34.72 32.48 17.96
N GLN A 290 35.44 33.44 17.38
CA GLN A 290 36.89 33.53 17.35
C GLN A 290 37.33 34.95 17.74
#